data_AF-A0A328M7V6-F1
#
_entry.id   AF-A0A328M7V6-F1
#
_cell.length_a   1.000
_cell.length_b   1.000
_cell.length_c   1.000
_cell.angle_alpha   90.00
_cell.angle_beta   90.00
_cell.angle_gamma   90.00
#
_symmetry.space_group_name_H-M   'P 1'
#
loop_
_entity.id
_entity.type
_entity.pdbx_description
1 polymer ?
#
loop_
_entity_poly.entity_id
_entity_poly.type
_entity_poly.pdbx_seq_one_letter_code
_entity_poly.pdbx_strand_id
1 'polypeptide(L)'
;MFILILILNIWNKNLSTFYSIVTYELTLSTAKTLAKLNPNMTFIYVSGSGTDSTESGRTIWARVKGRTENELLRLPFKAAYMFRPGLIIPANGVKSKTKSYQLMYDVMKPLNSLLKRFGSVITSEQLGRAMVRVGKDGYSRSIIESSDLKKIGK
;
A
#
# COMPACT_ATOMS: atom_id res chain seq x y z
N MET A 1 -2.12 4.36 7.06
CA MET A 1 -2.91 4.04 8.28
C MET A 1 -4.02 3.02 8.06
N PHE A 2 -4.14 2.33 6.91
CA PHE A 2 -4.86 1.03 6.89
C PHE A 2 -4.02 -0.07 7.56
N ILE A 3 -2.69 0.03 7.44
CA ILE A 3 -1.70 -0.93 7.96
C ILE A 3 -1.68 -0.99 9.51
N LEU A 4 -1.70 0.16 10.21
CA LEU A 4 -1.60 0.18 11.68
C LEU A 4 -2.91 -0.23 12.38
N ILE A 5 -4.07 0.15 11.81
CA ILE A 5 -5.39 -0.30 12.27
C ILE A 5 -5.52 -1.81 12.11
N LEU A 6 -4.93 -2.38 11.05
CA LEU A 6 -4.88 -3.82 10.88
C LEU A 6 -3.94 -4.50 11.88
N ILE A 7 -2.72 -3.98 12.08
CA ILE A 7 -1.74 -4.58 13.01
C ILE A 7 -2.28 -4.68 14.44
N LEU A 8 -3.00 -3.66 14.94
CA LEU A 8 -3.58 -3.68 16.30
C LEU A 8 -4.77 -4.65 16.43
N ASN A 9 -5.47 -4.95 15.33
CA ASN A 9 -6.68 -5.76 15.35
C ASN A 9 -6.42 -7.24 14.96
N ILE A 10 -5.32 -7.53 14.24
CA ILE A 10 -4.90 -8.88 13.79
C ILE A 10 -4.59 -9.86 14.93
N TRP A 11 -4.41 -9.40 16.19
CA TRP A 11 -4.13 -10.28 17.33
C TRP A 11 -5.28 -11.25 17.71
N ASN A 12 -6.45 -11.15 17.06
CA ASN A 12 -7.58 -12.06 17.25
C ASN A 12 -7.67 -13.09 16.11
N LYS A 13 -7.70 -14.41 16.40
CA LYS A 13 -7.69 -15.49 15.38
C LYS A 13 -8.77 -15.32 14.30
N ASN A 14 -9.96 -14.81 14.66
CA ASN A 14 -11.06 -14.55 13.72
C ASN A 14 -10.76 -13.43 12.70
N LEU A 15 -9.84 -12.52 13.00
CA LEU A 15 -9.46 -11.45 12.09
C LEU A 15 -8.53 -11.91 10.96
N SER A 16 -7.82 -13.04 11.11
CA SER A 16 -6.94 -13.56 10.05
C SER A 16 -7.71 -13.94 8.77
N THR A 17 -8.89 -14.57 8.95
CA THR A 17 -9.80 -14.92 7.85
C THR A 17 -10.43 -13.68 7.25
N PHE A 18 -10.98 -12.78 8.06
CA PHE A 18 -11.57 -11.53 7.56
C PHE A 18 -10.56 -10.66 6.81
N TYR A 19 -9.34 -10.55 7.34
CA TYR A 19 -8.26 -9.83 6.68
C TYR A 19 -7.89 -10.44 5.33
N SER A 20 -7.84 -11.77 5.25
CA SER A 20 -7.60 -12.49 4.00
C SER A 20 -8.75 -12.25 3.01
N ILE A 21 -10.01 -12.30 3.46
CA ILE A 21 -11.16 -12.02 2.58
C ILE A 21 -11.08 -10.61 2.00
N VAL A 22 -10.86 -9.60 2.84
CA VAL A 22 -10.88 -8.20 2.39
C VAL A 22 -9.63 -7.86 1.57
N THR A 23 -8.46 -8.35 1.96
CA THR A 23 -7.19 -7.96 1.33
C THR A 23 -6.84 -8.82 0.13
N TYR A 24 -7.11 -10.13 0.20
CA TYR A 24 -6.75 -11.09 -0.84
C TYR A 24 -7.93 -11.40 -1.75
N GLU A 25 -9.03 -11.94 -1.21
CA GLU A 25 -10.15 -12.43 -2.04
C GLU A 25 -10.84 -11.30 -2.81
N LEU A 26 -11.23 -10.22 -2.12
CA LEU A 26 -11.88 -9.07 -2.76
C LEU A 26 -10.99 -8.43 -3.83
N THR A 27 -9.71 -8.22 -3.50
CA THR A 27 -8.73 -7.64 -4.42
C THR A 27 -8.56 -8.51 -5.66
N LEU A 28 -8.34 -9.82 -5.50
CA LEU A 28 -8.13 -10.72 -6.63
C LEU A 28 -9.40 -10.93 -7.45
N SER A 29 -10.57 -11.01 -6.83
CA SER A 29 -11.84 -11.08 -7.56
C SER A 29 -12.04 -9.86 -8.47
N THR A 30 -11.78 -8.67 -7.91
CA THR A 30 -11.84 -7.41 -8.66
C THR A 30 -10.80 -7.38 -9.78
N ALA A 31 -9.54 -7.69 -9.47
CA ALA A 31 -8.45 -7.64 -10.43
C ALA A 31 -8.64 -8.66 -11.57
N LYS A 32 -9.05 -9.89 -11.27
CA LYS A 32 -9.36 -10.92 -12.27
C LYS A 32 -10.49 -10.47 -13.20
N THR A 33 -11.52 -9.81 -12.66
CA THR A 33 -12.61 -9.27 -13.46
C THR A 33 -12.12 -8.16 -14.38
N LEU A 34 -11.34 -7.21 -13.86
CA LEU A 34 -10.79 -6.10 -14.64
C LEU A 34 -9.81 -6.57 -15.72
N ALA A 35 -8.95 -7.55 -15.42
CA ALA A 35 -8.01 -8.12 -16.38
C ALA A 35 -8.72 -8.76 -17.59
N LYS A 36 -9.89 -9.37 -17.36
CA LYS A 36 -10.72 -9.92 -18.45
C LYS A 36 -11.39 -8.83 -19.28
N LEU A 37 -11.88 -7.76 -18.63
CA LEU A 37 -12.61 -6.69 -19.30
C LEU A 37 -11.69 -5.72 -20.05
N ASN A 38 -10.48 -5.48 -19.54
CA ASN A 38 -9.52 -4.56 -20.14
C ASN A 38 -8.08 -5.03 -19.86
N PRO A 39 -7.55 -5.97 -20.66
CA PRO A 39 -6.17 -6.43 -20.52
C PRO A 39 -5.15 -5.32 -20.81
N ASN A 40 -5.53 -4.26 -21.53
CA ASN A 40 -4.64 -3.14 -21.83
C ASN A 40 -4.47 -2.14 -20.65
N MET A 41 -5.14 -2.39 -19.52
CA MET A 41 -5.09 -1.55 -18.33
C MET A 41 -3.77 -1.71 -17.56
N THR A 42 -3.33 -0.62 -16.92
CA THR A 42 -2.31 -0.66 -15.87
C THR A 42 -2.97 -0.81 -14.50
N PHE A 43 -2.62 -1.86 -13.76
CA PHE A 43 -3.14 -2.11 -12.42
C PHE A 43 -2.13 -1.68 -11.36
N ILE A 44 -2.55 -0.85 -10.40
CA ILE A 44 -1.70 -0.42 -9.28
C ILE A 44 -2.31 -0.92 -7.97
N TYR A 45 -1.56 -1.72 -7.23
CA TYR A 45 -1.95 -2.21 -5.91
C TYR A 45 -1.09 -1.56 -4.83
N VAL A 46 -1.74 -0.96 -3.81
CA VAL A 46 -1.06 -0.33 -2.69
C VAL A 46 -0.99 -1.31 -1.52
N SER A 47 0.18 -1.91 -1.33
CA SER A 47 0.43 -2.90 -0.28
C SER A 47 0.98 -2.26 1.00
N GLY A 48 2.31 -2.23 1.15
CA GLY A 48 3.03 -1.68 2.29
C GLY A 48 4.47 -2.20 2.37
N SER A 49 5.37 -1.35 2.88
CA SER A 49 6.76 -1.72 3.20
C SER A 49 6.80 -2.89 4.16
N GLY A 50 7.67 -3.87 3.92
CA GLY A 50 7.77 -5.10 4.71
C GLY A 50 6.80 -6.21 4.28
N THR A 51 6.17 -6.07 3.10
CA THR A 51 5.45 -7.17 2.45
C THR A 51 6.42 -8.30 2.09
N ASP A 52 6.02 -9.55 2.37
CA ASP A 52 6.88 -10.72 2.22
C ASP A 52 6.53 -11.51 0.95
N SER A 53 7.29 -11.29 -0.12
CA SER A 53 7.12 -11.99 -1.40
C SER A 53 7.42 -13.49 -1.32
N THR A 54 8.10 -13.98 -0.28
CA THR A 54 8.37 -15.42 -0.11
C THR A 54 7.17 -16.18 0.44
N GLU A 55 6.21 -15.45 1.02
CA GLU A 55 5.02 -16.01 1.67
C GLU A 55 5.32 -16.94 2.85
N SER A 56 6.56 -16.97 3.34
CA SER A 56 7.05 -17.92 4.36
C SER A 56 7.31 -17.28 5.72
N GLY A 57 7.26 -15.96 5.82
CA GLY A 57 7.58 -15.19 7.01
C GLY A 57 6.57 -15.37 8.14
N ARG A 58 6.98 -15.07 9.37
CA ARG A 58 6.12 -15.23 10.56
C ARG A 58 4.94 -14.26 10.61
N THR A 59 5.05 -13.14 9.90
CA THR A 59 4.06 -12.06 9.91
C THR A 59 2.92 -12.32 8.92
N ILE A 60 1.74 -12.70 9.42
CA ILE A 60 0.56 -13.04 8.59
C ILE A 60 0.22 -11.94 7.58
N TRP A 61 0.21 -10.67 8.02
CA TRP A 61 -0.19 -9.58 7.13
C TRP A 61 0.76 -9.40 5.94
N ALA A 62 2.05 -9.58 6.18
CA ALA A 62 3.11 -9.46 5.20
C ALA A 62 3.02 -10.61 4.17
N ARG A 63 2.72 -11.83 4.64
CA ARG A 63 2.50 -13.00 3.77
C ARG A 63 1.26 -12.84 2.90
N VAL A 64 0.12 -12.47 3.47
CA VAL A 64 -1.14 -12.31 2.72
C VAL A 64 -0.99 -11.25 1.64
N LYS A 65 -0.35 -10.10 1.97
CA LYS A 65 -0.06 -9.09 0.95
C LYS A 65 0.94 -9.59 -0.09
N GLY A 66 1.98 -10.32 0.31
CA GLY A 66 2.97 -10.88 -0.61
C GLY A 66 2.35 -11.86 -1.59
N ARG A 67 1.49 -12.76 -1.10
CA ARG A 67 0.68 -13.65 -1.93
C ARG A 67 -0.23 -12.88 -2.88
N THR A 68 -0.86 -11.81 -2.40
CA THR A 68 -1.70 -10.93 -3.24
C THR A 68 -0.87 -10.30 -4.36
N GLU A 69 0.29 -9.74 -4.04
CA GLU A 69 1.20 -9.14 -5.04
C GLU A 69 1.64 -10.16 -6.08
N ASN A 70 2.07 -11.35 -5.64
CA ASN A 70 2.53 -12.43 -6.52
C ASN A 70 1.42 -12.88 -7.49
N GLU A 71 0.18 -13.00 -7.02
CA GLU A 71 -0.97 -13.33 -7.87
C GLU A 71 -1.32 -12.20 -8.84
N LEU A 72 -1.34 -10.95 -8.38
CA LEU A 72 -1.65 -9.79 -9.23
C LEU A 72 -0.64 -9.62 -10.37
N LEU A 73 0.64 -9.86 -10.11
CA LEU A 73 1.70 -9.79 -11.12
C LEU A 73 1.58 -10.88 -12.20
N ARG A 74 0.83 -11.95 -11.95
CA ARG A 74 0.56 -13.02 -12.93
C ARG A 74 -0.67 -12.75 -13.80
N LEU A 75 -1.48 -11.75 -13.47
CA LEU A 75 -2.67 -11.41 -14.25
C LEU A 75 -2.28 -10.74 -15.57
N PRO A 76 -3.06 -10.95 -16.66
CA PRO A 76 -2.73 -10.47 -18.00
C PRO A 76 -3.05 -8.98 -18.20
N PHE A 77 -2.63 -8.12 -17.26
CA PHE A 77 -2.65 -6.68 -17.44
C PHE A 77 -1.48 -6.23 -18.32
N LYS A 78 -1.64 -5.10 -19.02
CA LYS A 78 -0.55 -4.43 -19.74
C LYS A 78 0.64 -4.18 -18.83
N ALA A 79 0.36 -3.75 -17.61
CA ALA A 79 1.35 -3.63 -16.54
C ALA A 79 0.67 -3.75 -15.17
N ALA A 80 1.37 -4.32 -14.20
CA ALA A 80 0.93 -4.37 -12.81
C ALA A 80 2.05 -3.85 -11.89
N TYR A 81 1.70 -2.93 -10.98
CA TYR A 81 2.64 -2.31 -10.05
C TYR A 81 2.22 -2.48 -8.59
N MET A 82 3.17 -2.87 -7.75
CA MET A 82 3.01 -3.11 -6.31
C MET A 82 3.70 -1.98 -5.55
N PHE A 83 2.89 -1.09 -4.98
CA PHE A 83 3.37 0.08 -4.25
C PHE A 83 3.55 -0.30 -2.79
N ARG A 84 4.79 -0.23 -2.28
CA ARG A 84 5.16 -0.55 -0.91
C ARG A 84 5.52 0.70 -0.10
N PRO A 85 4.55 1.58 0.22
CA PRO A 85 4.83 2.75 1.04
C PRO A 85 5.18 2.31 2.46
N GLY A 86 6.13 3.02 3.09
CA GLY A 86 6.39 2.87 4.53
C GLY A 86 5.37 3.67 5.34
N LEU A 87 5.83 4.72 6.00
CA LEU A 87 4.97 5.62 6.75
C LEU A 87 4.34 6.66 5.81
N ILE A 88 3.01 6.71 5.80
CA ILE A 88 2.26 7.72 5.04
C ILE A 88 1.84 8.85 5.98
N ILE A 89 2.34 10.06 5.73
CA ILE A 89 1.91 11.28 6.43
C ILE A 89 0.76 11.93 5.65
N PRO A 90 -0.41 12.18 6.26
CA PRO A 90 -1.48 12.90 5.59
C PRO A 90 -1.03 14.32 5.25
N ALA A 91 -1.20 14.71 3.98
CA ALA A 91 -1.02 16.08 3.53
C ALA A 91 -2.32 16.90 3.70
N ASN A 92 -2.22 18.23 3.61
CA ASN A 92 -3.35 19.16 3.49
C ASN A 92 -4.36 19.15 4.65
N GLY A 93 -3.91 18.85 5.87
CA GLY A 93 -4.77 18.94 7.06
C GLY A 93 -5.89 17.91 7.12
N VAL A 94 -5.82 16.84 6.32
CA VAL A 94 -6.77 15.72 6.36
C VAL A 94 -6.77 15.12 7.77
N LYS A 95 -7.90 15.30 8.48
CA LYS A 95 -8.07 14.82 9.84
C LYS A 95 -8.57 13.38 9.83
N SER A 96 -8.06 12.56 10.75
CA SER A 96 -8.60 11.21 10.94
C SER A 96 -9.98 11.29 11.57
N LYS A 97 -10.93 10.45 11.13
CA LYS A 97 -12.27 10.35 11.75
C LYS A 97 -12.22 9.91 13.21
N THR A 98 -11.10 9.34 13.65
CA THR A 98 -10.95 8.78 14.99
C THR A 98 -10.06 9.71 15.85
N LYS A 99 -10.63 10.28 16.92
CA LYS A 99 -10.03 11.34 17.75
C LYS A 99 -8.65 10.98 18.32
N SER A 100 -8.44 9.74 18.76
CA SER A 100 -7.14 9.27 19.28
C SER A 100 -6.02 9.33 18.23
N TYR A 101 -6.34 9.09 16.96
CA TYR A 101 -5.38 9.16 15.86
C TYR A 101 -5.07 10.61 15.48
N GLN A 102 -6.09 11.47 15.51
CA GLN A 102 -5.89 12.90 15.31
C GLN A 102 -4.94 13.46 16.38
N LEU A 103 -5.12 13.06 17.64
CA LEU A 103 -4.24 13.44 18.75
C LEU A 103 -2.80 12.96 18.53
N MET A 104 -2.59 11.71 18.10
CA MET A 104 -1.26 11.20 17.76
C MET A 104 -0.61 12.00 16.62
N TYR A 105 -1.35 12.32 15.55
CA TYR A 105 -0.83 13.14 14.45
C TYR A 105 -0.48 14.56 14.91
N ASP A 106 -1.29 15.14 15.80
CA ASP A 106 -1.05 16.48 16.33
C ASP A 106 0.15 16.53 17.28
N VAL A 107 0.42 15.45 18.03
CA VAL A 107 1.63 15.31 18.86
C VAL A 107 2.88 15.05 18.00
N MET A 108 2.77 14.29 16.91
CA MET A 108 3.91 14.01 16.01
C MET A 108 4.18 15.11 14.98
N LYS A 109 3.28 16.08 14.83
CA LYS A 109 3.41 17.22 13.90
C LYS A 109 4.77 17.94 13.95
N PRO A 110 5.35 18.27 15.13
CA PRO A 110 6.64 18.93 15.22
C PRO A 110 7.77 18.07 14.62
N LEU A 111 7.66 16.74 14.75
CA LEU A 111 8.64 15.78 14.26
C LEU A 111 8.50 15.46 12.77
N ASN A 112 7.37 15.83 12.14
CA ASN A 112 7.11 15.51 10.73
C ASN A 112 8.16 16.08 9.77
N SER A 113 8.74 17.24 10.05
CA SER A 113 9.79 17.83 9.21
C SER A 113 11.05 16.95 9.16
N LEU A 114 11.41 16.35 10.31
CA LEU A 114 12.53 15.42 10.42
C LEU A 114 12.19 14.06 9.82
N LEU A 115 10.99 13.54 10.11
CA LEU A 115 10.52 12.25 9.58
C LEU A 115 10.44 12.25 8.05
N LYS A 116 9.99 13.35 7.45
CA LYS A 116 9.96 13.55 5.99
C LYS A 116 11.34 13.50 5.33
N ARG A 117 12.45 13.49 6.07
CA ARG A 117 13.79 13.30 5.48
C ARG A 117 14.07 11.83 5.19
N PHE A 118 13.48 10.90 5.94
CA PHE A 118 13.68 9.47 5.71
C PHE A 118 13.02 9.00 4.40
N GLY A 119 13.70 8.13 3.67
CA GLY A 119 13.20 7.55 2.41
C GLY A 119 11.97 6.65 2.61
N SER A 120 11.77 6.12 3.81
CA SER A 120 10.63 5.29 4.20
C SER A 120 9.37 6.08 4.52
N VAL A 121 9.42 7.42 4.49
CA VAL A 121 8.29 8.30 4.80
C VAL A 121 7.86 9.05 3.54
N ILE A 122 6.58 8.91 3.19
CA ILE A 122 5.95 9.53 2.02
C ILE A 122 4.68 10.29 2.44
N THR A 123 4.35 11.39 1.78
CA THR A 123 3.06 12.06 2.01
C THR A 123 1.94 11.42 1.17
N SER A 124 0.68 11.56 1.59
CA SER A 124 -0.46 11.10 0.79
C SER A 124 -0.50 11.75 -0.60
N GLU A 125 -0.05 13.00 -0.71
CA GLU A 125 0.04 13.76 -1.95
C GLU A 125 1.15 13.21 -2.86
N GLN A 126 2.33 12.91 -2.31
CA GLN A 126 3.41 12.26 -3.05
C GLN A 126 3.01 10.88 -3.55
N LEU A 127 2.32 10.10 -2.71
CA LEU A 127 1.80 8.79 -3.11
C LEU A 127 0.79 8.92 -4.25
N GLY A 128 -0.16 9.86 -4.17
CA GLY A 128 -1.13 10.12 -5.23
C GLY A 128 -0.47 10.55 -6.55
N ARG A 129 0.50 11.46 -6.50
CA ARG A 129 1.28 11.85 -7.69
C ARG A 129 2.05 10.67 -8.29
N ALA A 130 2.65 9.83 -7.44
CA ALA A 130 3.34 8.63 -7.91
C ALA A 130 2.39 7.66 -8.62
N MET A 131 1.17 7.47 -8.09
CA MET A 131 0.16 6.62 -8.73
C MET A 131 -0.23 7.13 -10.12
N VAL A 132 -0.46 8.44 -10.26
CA VAL A 132 -0.82 9.04 -11.57
C VAL A 132 0.33 8.89 -12.57
N ARG A 133 1.56 9.22 -12.18
CA ARG A 133 2.73 9.14 -13.06
C ARG A 133 3.00 7.70 -13.50
N VAL A 134 3.03 6.75 -12.57
CA VAL A 134 3.26 5.33 -12.93
C VAL A 134 2.10 4.77 -13.74
N GLY A 135 0.85 5.18 -13.46
CA GLY A 135 -0.31 4.75 -14.23
C GLY A 135 -0.29 5.24 -15.68
N LYS A 136 0.27 6.44 -15.93
CA LYS A 136 0.35 7.05 -17.26
C LYS A 136 1.60 6.62 -18.03
N ASP A 137 2.76 6.72 -17.39
CA ASP A 137 4.07 6.64 -18.02
C ASP A 137 4.74 5.28 -17.79
N GLY A 138 4.22 4.47 -16.86
CA GLY A 138 4.84 3.23 -16.42
C GLY A 138 6.05 3.44 -15.51
N TYR A 139 6.69 2.34 -15.13
CA TYR A 139 7.93 2.31 -14.36
C TYR A 139 8.75 1.06 -14.70
N SER A 140 10.07 1.13 -14.52
CA SER A 140 11.01 0.06 -14.91
C SER A 140 10.90 -1.20 -14.05
N ARG A 141 10.31 -1.10 -12.86
CA ARG A 141 10.12 -2.22 -11.93
C ARG A 141 8.66 -2.30 -11.51
N SER A 142 8.14 -3.51 -11.37
CA SER A 142 6.78 -3.75 -10.91
C SER A 142 6.62 -3.48 -9.41
N ILE A 143 7.61 -3.83 -8.59
CA ILE A 143 7.61 -3.51 -7.15
C ILE A 143 8.31 -2.16 -6.94
N ILE A 144 7.59 -1.20 -6.35
CA ILE A 144 8.07 0.17 -6.12
C ILE A 144 8.09 0.46 -4.62
N GLU A 145 9.30 0.55 -4.08
CA GLU A 145 9.54 0.81 -2.66
C GLU A 145 9.33 2.28 -2.29
N SER A 146 9.13 2.54 -1.01
CA SER A 146 8.79 3.86 -0.47
C SER A 146 9.74 5.00 -0.90
N SER A 147 11.04 4.72 -1.01
CA SER A 147 12.04 5.71 -1.42
C SER A 147 11.87 6.13 -2.88
N ASP A 148 11.52 5.19 -3.76
CA ASP A 148 11.27 5.46 -5.16
C ASP A 148 9.90 6.10 -5.36
N LEU A 149 8.87 5.64 -4.66
CA LEU A 149 7.56 6.31 -4.63
C LEU A 149 7.69 7.79 -4.26
N LYS A 150 8.53 8.09 -3.27
CA LYS A 150 8.80 9.47 -2.84
C LYS A 150 9.51 10.29 -3.92
N LYS A 151 10.44 9.69 -4.67
CA LYS A 151 11.12 10.36 -5.80
C LYS A 151 10.16 10.62 -6.96
N ILE A 152 9.39 9.60 -7.34
CA ILE A 152 8.40 9.69 -8.42
C ILE A 152 7.33 10.71 -8.06
N GLY A 153 6.91 10.75 -6.80
CA GLY A 153 5.86 11.63 -6.28
C GLY A 153 6.30 13.07 -5.99
N LYS A 154 7.52 13.48 -6.35
CA LYS A 154 7.96 14.88 -6.17
C LYS A 154 7.18 15.85 -7.04
#